data_AF-A0A9N9LFV7-F1
#
_entry.id   AF-A0A9N9LFV7-F1
#
_cell.length_a   1.000
_cell.length_b   1.000
_cell.length_c   1.000
_cell.angle_alpha   90.00
_cell.angle_beta   90.00
_cell.angle_gamma   90.00
#
_symmetry.space_group_name_H-M   'P 1'
#
loop_
_entity.id
_entity.type
_entity.pdbx_description
1 polymer ?
#
loop_
_entity_poly.entity_id
_entity_poly.type
_entity_poly.pdbx_seq_one_letter_code
_entity_poly.pdbx_strand_id
1 'polypeptide(L)'
;TVPFKKHTLTLGPVSPTSWAVNASSNPFAYNPRCLRRDISQYVSSHSTTSQLMYETIVNHEDLYGFQVDLEGNMTKFTSGEFGLHTGGHLTIGGDPGEVCDLHGLVYFIWSYTMWIWQIQKPEKRTYALSGTITIGNIPPSRNGTLDDVLDMGFVGAEPIQIRDAMSTTGGEYCYVCT
;
A
#
# COMPACT_ATOMS: atom_id res chain seq x y z
N THR A 1 13.70 -22.05 14.18
CA THR A 1 13.38 -20.82 14.93
C THR A 1 12.87 -19.80 13.94
N VAL A 2 11.70 -19.19 14.12
CA VAL A 2 11.21 -18.14 13.20
C VAL A 2 11.57 -16.78 13.82
N PRO A 3 12.20 -15.83 13.08
CA PRO A 3 12.77 -14.61 13.65
C PRO A 3 11.82 -13.76 14.50
N PHE A 4 10.52 -13.77 14.15
CA PHE A 4 9.50 -12.94 14.81
C PHE A 4 8.62 -13.70 15.80
N LYS A 5 8.97 -14.94 16.17
CA LYS A 5 8.14 -15.74 17.10
C LYS A 5 7.88 -15.05 18.44
N LYS A 6 8.82 -14.24 18.92
CA LYS A 6 8.74 -13.51 20.19
C LYS A 6 8.50 -12.01 20.00
N HIS A 7 8.16 -11.57 18.79
CA HIS A 7 7.88 -10.16 18.55
C HIS A 7 6.54 -9.77 19.18
N THR A 8 6.49 -8.59 19.80
CA THR A 8 5.31 -8.05 20.45
C THR A 8 4.86 -6.80 19.71
N LEU A 9 3.63 -6.85 19.21
CA LEU A 9 2.93 -5.69 18.66
C LEU A 9 2.34 -4.91 19.82
N THR A 10 2.45 -3.58 19.80
CA THR A 10 2.06 -2.73 20.93
C THR A 10 0.99 -1.70 20.60
N LEU A 11 0.58 -1.59 19.33
CA LEU A 11 -0.40 -0.60 18.86
C LEU A 11 -1.52 -1.28 18.07
N GLY A 12 -2.58 -0.54 17.78
CA GLY A 12 -3.76 -1.01 17.07
C GLY A 12 -4.59 -1.98 17.92
N PRO A 13 -5.47 -2.76 17.28
CA PRO A 13 -5.80 -2.70 15.85
C PRO A 13 -6.63 -1.45 15.50
N VAL A 14 -6.41 -0.88 14.32
CA VAL A 14 -7.13 0.31 13.82
C VAL A 14 -8.43 -0.11 13.13
N SER A 15 -8.34 -1.04 12.18
CA SER A 15 -9.42 -1.53 11.33
C SER A 15 -9.17 -3.01 11.00
N PRO A 16 -9.33 -3.91 11.98
CA PRO A 16 -8.95 -5.31 11.82
C PRO A 16 -9.79 -5.99 10.73
N THR A 17 -9.13 -6.78 9.90
CA THR A 17 -9.74 -7.58 8.82
C THR A 17 -10.17 -8.97 9.32
N SER A 18 -9.68 -9.40 10.49
CA SER A 18 -10.07 -10.66 11.13
C SER A 18 -11.27 -10.48 12.04
N TRP A 19 -12.26 -11.36 11.92
CA TRP A 19 -13.41 -11.45 12.85
C TRP A 19 -13.02 -11.78 14.29
N ALA A 20 -11.80 -12.30 14.51
CA ALA A 20 -11.31 -12.68 15.82
C ALA A 20 -10.74 -11.51 16.63
N VAL A 21 -10.71 -10.29 16.06
CA VAL A 21 -10.11 -9.11 16.68
C VAL A 21 -11.02 -7.89 16.46
N ASN A 22 -11.34 -7.17 17.54
CA ASN A 22 -12.12 -5.92 17.46
C ASN A 22 -11.21 -4.71 17.36
N ALA A 23 -11.66 -3.67 16.65
CA ALA A 23 -10.96 -2.38 16.60
C ALA A 23 -10.77 -1.82 18.01
N SER A 24 -9.60 -1.26 18.28
CA SER A 24 -9.34 -0.57 19.55
C SER A 24 -10.10 0.76 19.60
N SER A 25 -10.66 1.11 20.76
CA SER A 25 -11.24 2.44 20.98
C SER A 25 -10.19 3.56 20.95
N ASN A 26 -8.93 3.22 21.24
CA ASN A 26 -7.77 4.07 21.02
C ASN A 26 -6.63 3.21 20.43
N PRO A 27 -6.47 3.19 19.09
CA PRO A 27 -5.44 2.37 18.45
C PRO A 27 -4.00 2.85 18.73
N PHE A 28 -3.82 4.04 19.31
CA PHE A 28 -2.51 4.56 19.70
C PHE A 28 -2.13 4.23 21.16
N ALA A 29 -3.05 3.64 21.93
CA ALA A 29 -2.75 3.19 23.28
C ALA A 29 -1.91 1.90 23.27
N TYR A 30 -1.14 1.70 24.33
CA TYR A 30 -0.33 0.50 24.52
C TYR A 30 -1.22 -0.76 24.62
N ASN A 31 -1.08 -1.66 23.65
CA ASN A 31 -1.86 -2.89 23.50
C ASN A 31 -0.95 -4.08 23.09
N PRO A 32 -0.16 -4.65 24.04
CA PRO A 32 0.82 -5.68 23.76
C PRO A 32 0.16 -7.03 23.40
N ARG A 33 0.49 -7.56 22.22
CA ARG A 33 0.02 -8.87 21.76
C ARG A 33 1.00 -9.53 20.79
N CYS A 34 0.77 -10.81 20.49
CA CYS A 34 1.57 -11.53 19.51
C CYS A 34 1.15 -11.19 18.08
N LEU A 35 2.12 -11.26 17.15
CA LEU A 35 1.84 -11.29 15.72
C LEU A 35 1.06 -12.57 15.38
N ARG A 36 -0.06 -12.43 14.68
CA ARG A 36 -0.86 -13.54 14.15
C ARG A 36 -0.86 -13.47 12.63
N ARG A 37 -0.85 -14.63 11.98
CA ARG A 37 -0.87 -14.77 10.52
C ARG A 37 -1.85 -15.87 10.15
N ASP A 38 -2.61 -15.64 9.09
CA ASP A 38 -3.54 -16.61 8.52
C ASP A 38 -3.41 -16.55 7.00
N ILE A 39 -2.42 -17.28 6.49
CA ILE A 39 -1.96 -17.12 5.10
C ILE A 39 -3.03 -17.65 4.15
N SER A 40 -3.64 -16.76 3.38
CA SER A 40 -4.73 -17.10 2.47
C SER A 40 -4.20 -17.56 1.11
N GLN A 41 -4.29 -18.86 0.86
CA GLN A 41 -3.96 -19.43 -0.46
C GLN A 41 -4.89 -18.90 -1.57
N TYR A 42 -6.17 -18.69 -1.25
CA TYR A 42 -7.15 -18.16 -2.20
C TYR A 42 -6.76 -16.74 -2.64
N VAL A 43 -6.49 -15.85 -1.69
CA VAL A 43 -6.12 -14.46 -2.04
C VAL A 43 -4.79 -14.45 -2.80
N SER A 44 -3.79 -15.23 -2.36
CA SER A 44 -2.51 -15.26 -3.05
C SER A 44 -2.62 -15.73 -4.50
N SER A 45 -3.44 -16.76 -4.77
CA SER A 45 -3.59 -17.31 -6.12
C SER A 45 -4.39 -16.42 -7.08
N HIS A 46 -5.07 -15.39 -6.59
CA HIS A 46 -5.88 -14.48 -7.40
C HIS A 46 -5.31 -13.06 -7.44
N SER A 47 -4.66 -12.60 -6.37
CA SER A 47 -4.33 -11.19 -6.17
C SER A 47 -2.84 -10.90 -6.05
N THR A 48 -1.97 -11.91 -5.89
CA THR A 48 -0.50 -11.70 -5.84
C THR A 48 0.21 -12.44 -6.97
N THR A 49 -0.41 -12.52 -8.14
CA THR A 49 0.13 -13.26 -9.29
C THR A 49 0.92 -12.34 -10.22
N SER A 50 1.92 -12.89 -10.90
CA SER A 50 2.67 -12.16 -11.93
C SER A 50 1.78 -11.74 -13.10
N GLN A 51 0.72 -12.50 -13.39
CA GLN A 51 -0.24 -12.17 -14.45
C GLN A 51 -1.02 -10.90 -14.09
N LEU A 52 -1.55 -10.81 -12.87
CA LEU A 52 -2.26 -9.61 -12.43
C LEU A 52 -1.33 -8.39 -12.41
N MET A 53 -0.08 -8.56 -11.92
CA MET A 53 0.94 -7.51 -11.97
C MET A 53 1.18 -7.02 -13.40
N TYR A 54 1.37 -7.95 -14.35
CA TYR A 54 1.54 -7.61 -15.75
C TYR A 54 0.34 -6.83 -16.30
N GLU A 55 -0.88 -7.32 -16.08
CA GLU A 55 -2.11 -6.68 -16.55
C GLU A 55 -2.30 -5.27 -15.96
N THR A 56 -2.07 -5.10 -14.65
CA THR A 56 -2.10 -3.78 -13.99
C THR A 56 -1.08 -2.83 -14.62
N ILE A 57 0.11 -3.30 -14.99
CA ILE A 57 1.14 -2.44 -15.59
C ILE A 57 0.79 -2.05 -17.03
N VAL A 58 0.39 -3.01 -17.87
CA VAL A 58 0.29 -2.77 -19.33
C VAL A 58 -1.04 -2.19 -19.78
N ASN A 59 -2.12 -2.39 -19.02
CA ASN A 59 -3.47 -1.98 -19.43
C ASN A 59 -3.81 -0.52 -19.10
N HIS A 60 -2.96 0.21 -18.38
CA HIS A 60 -3.24 1.57 -17.92
C HIS A 60 -2.28 2.61 -18.48
N GLU A 61 -2.82 3.57 -19.21
CA GLU A 61 -2.04 4.69 -19.75
C GLU A 61 -1.80 5.80 -18.72
N ASP A 62 -2.82 6.09 -17.90
CA ASP A 62 -2.82 7.12 -16.88
C ASP A 62 -2.69 6.55 -15.46
N LEU A 63 -2.32 7.43 -14.51
CA LEU A 63 -2.11 7.05 -13.12
C LEU A 63 -3.42 6.65 -12.42
N TYR A 64 -4.57 7.21 -12.82
CA TYR A 64 -5.84 6.94 -12.15
C TYR A 64 -6.27 5.49 -12.34
N GLY A 65 -6.29 5.00 -13.57
CA GLY A 65 -6.62 3.60 -13.86
C GLY A 65 -5.62 2.66 -13.20
N PHE A 66 -4.33 2.99 -13.33
CA PHE A 66 -3.25 2.20 -12.73
C PHE A 66 -3.40 2.07 -11.22
N GLN A 67 -3.56 3.18 -10.49
CA GLN A 67 -3.64 3.15 -9.04
C GLN A 67 -4.93 2.47 -8.56
N VAL A 68 -6.06 2.62 -9.27
CA VAL A 68 -7.32 1.94 -8.89
C VAL A 68 -7.17 0.43 -8.94
N ASP A 69 -6.51 -0.10 -9.97
CA ASP A 69 -6.29 -1.56 -10.11
C ASP A 69 -5.15 -2.05 -9.20
N LEU A 70 -4.10 -1.25 -8.99
CA LEU A 70 -3.01 -1.56 -8.06
C LEU A 70 -3.53 -1.64 -6.62
N GLU A 71 -4.25 -0.62 -6.16
CA GLU A 71 -4.83 -0.54 -4.81
C GLU A 71 -5.88 -1.63 -4.59
N GLY A 72 -6.73 -1.84 -5.60
CA GLY A 72 -7.90 -2.69 -5.53
C GLY A 72 -9.18 -1.89 -5.71
N ASN A 73 -9.95 -2.21 -6.75
CA ASN A 73 -11.24 -1.60 -6.97
C ASN A 73 -12.26 -2.13 -5.95
N MET A 74 -12.60 -1.30 -4.96
CA MET A 74 -13.50 -1.67 -3.87
C MET A 74 -14.87 -2.18 -4.36
N THR A 75 -15.33 -1.75 -5.54
CA THR A 75 -16.61 -2.23 -6.11
C THR A 75 -16.58 -3.72 -6.47
N LYS A 76 -15.39 -4.30 -6.60
CA LYS A 76 -15.16 -5.71 -6.92
C LYS A 76 -14.76 -6.57 -5.72
N PHE A 77 -14.63 -5.99 -4.52
CA PHE A 77 -14.23 -6.76 -3.34
C PHE A 77 -15.25 -7.84 -2.98
N THR A 78 -16.54 -7.59 -3.25
CA THR A 78 -17.61 -8.59 -3.05
C THR A 78 -17.54 -9.77 -4.02
N SER A 79 -16.84 -9.63 -5.16
CA SER A 79 -16.58 -10.73 -6.10
C SER A 79 -15.23 -11.41 -5.85
N GLY A 80 -14.50 -11.03 -4.80
CA GLY A 80 -13.20 -11.63 -4.44
C GLY A 80 -12.01 -11.07 -5.25
N GLU A 81 -12.18 -9.98 -5.99
CA GLU A 81 -11.10 -9.30 -6.71
C GLU A 81 -10.56 -8.16 -5.85
N PHE A 82 -9.39 -8.35 -5.23
CA PHE A 82 -8.83 -7.38 -4.29
C PHE A 82 -7.78 -6.44 -4.89
N GLY A 83 -7.26 -6.71 -6.09
CA GLY A 83 -6.08 -6.00 -6.61
C GLY A 83 -4.79 -6.39 -5.88
N LEU A 84 -3.65 -5.90 -6.36
CA LEU A 84 -2.32 -6.33 -5.91
C LEU A 84 -2.01 -5.89 -4.49
N HIS A 85 -2.32 -4.64 -4.16
CA HIS A 85 -2.02 -4.03 -2.87
C HIS A 85 -2.90 -4.63 -1.77
N THR A 86 -4.23 -4.47 -1.87
CA THR A 86 -5.16 -5.04 -0.87
C THR A 86 -5.04 -6.56 -0.80
N GLY A 87 -4.88 -7.24 -1.94
CA GLY A 87 -4.63 -8.69 -1.97
C GLY A 87 -3.33 -9.10 -1.27
N GLY A 88 -2.29 -8.27 -1.34
CA GLY A 88 -1.05 -8.46 -0.59
C GLY A 88 -1.27 -8.44 0.92
N HIS A 89 -2.06 -7.49 1.43
CA HIS A 89 -2.45 -7.45 2.85
C HIS A 89 -3.27 -8.69 3.24
N LEU A 90 -4.30 -9.01 2.47
CA LEU A 90 -5.24 -10.09 2.77
C LEU A 90 -4.61 -11.50 2.59
N THR A 91 -3.56 -11.62 1.78
CA THR A 91 -2.76 -12.86 1.69
C THR A 91 -2.07 -13.17 3.02
N ILE A 92 -1.60 -12.14 3.73
CA ILE A 92 -0.90 -12.29 4.99
C ILE A 92 -1.87 -12.59 6.14
N GLY A 93 -2.99 -11.86 6.17
CA GLY A 93 -4.07 -12.02 7.13
C GLY A 93 -3.62 -11.94 8.60
N GLY A 94 -4.51 -12.31 9.51
CA GLY A 94 -4.22 -12.35 10.94
C GLY A 94 -4.24 -10.97 11.61
N ASP A 95 -3.24 -10.70 12.47
CA ASP A 95 -3.14 -9.50 13.31
C ASP A 95 -1.67 -9.06 13.45
N PRO A 96 -1.28 -7.90 12.88
CA PRO A 96 -2.15 -7.00 12.18
C PRO A 96 -2.15 -7.46 10.69
N GLY A 97 -3.33 -7.65 10.13
CA GLY A 97 -3.54 -7.99 8.72
C GLY A 97 -4.38 -6.91 8.02
N GLU A 98 -4.40 -5.72 8.61
CA GLU A 98 -5.22 -4.59 8.18
C GLU A 98 -4.53 -3.82 7.06
N VAL A 99 -5.33 -3.07 6.28
CA VAL A 99 -4.86 -2.25 5.15
C VAL A 99 -3.94 -1.11 5.63
N CYS A 100 -4.00 -0.76 6.91
CA CYS A 100 -3.15 0.27 7.51
C CYS A 100 -1.78 -0.25 7.99
N ASP A 101 -1.49 -1.55 7.82
CA ASP A 101 -0.24 -2.14 8.29
C ASP A 101 0.89 -2.12 7.27
N LEU A 102 2.11 -1.94 7.76
CA LEU A 102 3.31 -2.08 6.94
C LEU A 102 3.78 -3.52 6.87
N HIS A 103 3.53 -4.16 5.74
CA HIS A 103 4.04 -5.49 5.42
C HIS A 103 5.14 -5.41 4.35
N GLY A 104 6.31 -5.99 4.61
CA GLY A 104 7.42 -5.96 3.65
C GLY A 104 7.07 -6.52 2.26
N LEU A 105 6.23 -7.56 2.19
CA LEU A 105 5.74 -8.10 0.92
C LEU A 105 4.86 -7.11 0.15
N VAL A 106 3.96 -6.43 0.86
CA VAL A 106 3.05 -5.44 0.27
C VAL A 106 3.85 -4.26 -0.27
N TYR A 107 4.78 -3.74 0.53
CA TYR A 107 5.69 -2.68 0.12
C TYR A 107 6.46 -3.05 -1.14
N PHE A 108 6.98 -4.28 -1.22
CA PHE A 108 7.68 -4.77 -2.39
C PHE A 108 6.78 -4.81 -3.62
N ILE A 109 5.61 -5.46 -3.55
CA ILE A 109 4.69 -5.58 -4.69
C ILE A 109 4.26 -4.18 -5.18
N TRP A 110 3.86 -3.30 -4.28
CA TRP A 110 3.38 -1.96 -4.62
C TRP A 110 4.50 -1.14 -5.28
N SER A 111 5.65 -1.02 -4.62
CA SER A 111 6.77 -0.19 -5.08
C SER A 111 7.35 -0.70 -6.40
N TYR A 112 7.49 -2.02 -6.54
CA TYR A 112 8.00 -2.64 -7.76
C TYR A 112 7.07 -2.42 -8.95
N THR A 113 5.76 -2.61 -8.75
CA THR A 113 4.75 -2.44 -9.81
C THR A 113 4.67 -0.98 -10.25
N MET A 114 4.66 -0.04 -9.30
CA MET A 114 4.69 1.40 -9.56
C MET A 114 5.94 1.80 -10.34
N TRP A 115 7.12 1.35 -9.91
CA TRP A 115 8.38 1.66 -10.57
C TRP A 115 8.41 1.18 -12.02
N ILE A 116 8.02 -0.08 -12.28
CA ILE A 116 7.96 -0.60 -13.66
C ILE A 116 6.99 0.22 -14.51
N TRP A 117 5.81 0.55 -13.98
CA TRP A 117 4.85 1.37 -14.71
C TRP A 117 5.42 2.75 -15.07
N GLN A 118 6.15 3.42 -14.17
CA GLN A 118 6.76 4.72 -14.47
C GLN A 118 7.83 4.62 -15.57
N ILE A 119 8.76 3.68 -15.46
CA ILE A 119 9.94 3.60 -16.37
C ILE A 119 9.58 3.21 -17.81
N GLN A 120 8.37 2.69 -18.06
CA GLN A 120 7.90 2.42 -19.42
C GLN A 120 7.72 3.70 -20.26
N LYS A 121 7.33 4.82 -19.64
CA LYS A 121 7.10 6.11 -20.30
C LYS A 121 7.49 7.27 -19.36
N PRO A 122 8.77 7.40 -18.96
CA PRO A 122 9.20 8.30 -17.88
C PRO A 122 8.83 9.77 -18.15
N GLU A 123 8.95 10.22 -19.40
CA GLU A 123 8.56 11.58 -19.82
C GLU A 123 7.11 11.94 -19.47
N LYS A 124 6.21 10.94 -19.47
CA LYS A 124 4.77 11.14 -19.19
C LYS A 124 4.38 10.70 -17.77
N ARG A 125 5.13 9.77 -17.17
CA ARG A 125 4.70 9.05 -15.97
C ARG A 125 5.48 9.40 -14.71
N THR A 126 6.70 9.94 -14.80
CA THR A 126 7.49 10.27 -13.60
C THR A 126 6.73 11.23 -12.69
N TYR A 127 6.19 12.32 -13.23
CA TYR A 127 5.47 13.34 -12.45
C TYR A 127 3.94 13.29 -12.64
N ALA A 128 3.40 12.15 -13.07
CA ALA A 128 1.95 11.98 -13.18
C ALA A 128 1.30 12.07 -11.79
N LEU A 129 0.16 12.76 -11.69
CA LEU A 129 -0.63 12.86 -10.47
C LEU A 129 -2.10 12.62 -10.78
N SER A 130 -2.82 12.04 -9.81
CA SER A 130 -4.26 11.84 -9.87
C SER A 130 -4.85 11.73 -8.47
N GLY A 131 -6.08 12.20 -8.29
CA GLY A 131 -6.80 12.12 -7.03
C GLY A 131 -6.70 13.36 -6.15
N THR A 132 -7.19 13.20 -4.92
CA THR A 132 -7.36 14.27 -3.92
C THR A 132 -6.57 13.96 -2.65
N ILE A 133 -6.41 14.94 -1.77
CA ILE A 133 -5.65 14.79 -0.52
C ILE A 133 -6.42 14.04 0.60
N THR A 134 -7.53 13.38 0.26
CA THR A 134 -8.38 12.60 1.16
C THR A 134 -8.75 11.27 0.52
N ILE A 135 -8.71 10.19 1.29
CA ILE A 135 -9.06 8.83 0.82
C ILE A 135 -10.48 8.82 0.25
N GLY A 136 -10.63 8.31 -0.99
CA GLY A 136 -11.92 8.26 -1.68
C GLY A 136 -12.58 9.62 -1.96
N ASN A 137 -11.84 10.73 -1.75
CA ASN A 137 -12.40 12.08 -1.69
C ASN A 137 -13.47 12.24 -0.58
N ILE A 138 -13.25 11.61 0.59
CA ILE A 138 -14.18 11.62 1.73
C ILE A 138 -13.43 12.09 3.00
N PRO A 139 -13.79 13.27 3.57
CA PRO A 139 -14.66 14.28 2.97
C PRO A 139 -14.02 14.88 1.69
N PRO A 140 -14.80 15.55 0.81
CA PRO A 140 -14.24 16.14 -0.40
C PRO A 140 -13.10 17.12 -0.11
N SER A 141 -12.03 17.05 -0.90
CA SER A 141 -10.88 17.94 -0.78
C SER A 141 -10.33 18.35 -2.15
N ARG A 142 -9.32 19.22 -2.15
CA ARG A 142 -8.66 19.65 -3.39
C ARG A 142 -7.83 18.50 -3.98
N ASN A 143 -7.52 18.64 -5.27
CA ASN A 143 -6.57 17.74 -5.92
C ASN A 143 -5.19 17.81 -5.24
N GLY A 144 -4.51 16.66 -5.24
CA GLY A 144 -3.11 16.58 -4.88
C GLY A 144 -2.23 17.32 -5.90
N THR A 145 -1.14 17.91 -5.44
CA THR A 145 -0.19 18.67 -6.26
C THR A 145 1.24 18.26 -5.94
N LEU A 146 2.16 18.52 -6.88
CA LEU A 146 3.59 18.25 -6.69
C LEU A 146 4.21 19.06 -5.53
N ASP A 147 3.54 20.10 -5.07
CA ASP A 147 3.99 20.97 -3.97
C ASP A 147 3.44 20.54 -2.60
N ASP A 148 2.58 19.52 -2.56
CA ASP A 148 2.09 18.97 -1.30
C ASP A 148 3.22 18.32 -0.51
N VAL A 149 3.18 18.50 0.81
CA VAL A 149 4.20 18.01 1.73
C VAL A 149 3.85 16.59 2.18
N LEU A 150 4.83 15.70 2.06
CA LEU A 150 4.84 14.38 2.66
C LEU A 150 5.61 14.47 3.99
N ASP A 151 4.93 14.17 5.09
CA ASP A 151 5.48 14.24 6.44
C ASP A 151 5.20 12.91 7.18
N MET A 152 6.25 12.30 7.72
CA MET A 152 6.17 11.06 8.51
C MET A 152 6.14 11.32 10.02
N GLY A 153 6.06 12.58 10.44
CA GLY A 153 6.00 13.00 11.83
C GLY A 153 7.20 12.50 12.63
N PHE A 154 6.93 11.73 13.69
CA PHE A 154 7.96 11.30 14.65
C PHE A 154 8.82 10.12 14.18
N VAL A 155 8.65 9.63 12.95
CA VAL A 155 9.44 8.52 12.40
C VAL A 155 10.87 8.96 12.02
N GLY A 156 11.15 10.27 12.04
CA GLY A 156 12.50 10.81 11.93
C GLY A 156 12.98 11.07 10.50
N ALA A 157 12.06 11.14 9.54
CA ALA A 157 12.33 11.63 8.19
C ALA A 157 11.93 13.12 8.12
N GLU A 158 12.76 13.92 7.47
CA GLU A 158 12.41 15.32 7.19
C GLU A 158 11.25 15.39 6.19
N PRO A 159 10.32 16.36 6.35
CA PRO A 159 9.25 16.54 5.38
C PRO A 159 9.79 16.90 4.00
N ILE A 160 9.27 16.25 2.95
CA ILE A 160 9.64 16.51 1.56
C ILE A 160 8.41 16.89 0.74
N GLN A 161 8.58 17.51 -0.43
CA GLN A 161 7.47 17.70 -1.35
C GLN A 161 7.25 16.46 -2.21
N ILE A 162 6.02 16.23 -2.69
CA ILE A 162 5.70 15.11 -3.59
C ILE A 162 6.66 15.08 -4.79
N ARG A 163 7.00 16.23 -5.39
CA ARG A 163 7.95 16.32 -6.52
C ARG A 163 9.29 15.63 -6.25
N ASP A 164 9.79 15.70 -5.03
CA ASP A 164 11.11 15.16 -4.67
C ASP A 164 11.04 13.64 -4.48
N ALA A 165 9.83 13.08 -4.34
CA ALA A 165 9.57 11.66 -4.18
C ALA A 165 9.23 10.92 -5.49
N MET A 166 9.05 11.65 -6.61
CA MET A 166 8.49 11.08 -7.85
C MET A 166 9.46 10.20 -8.66
N SER A 167 10.75 10.20 -8.32
CA SER A 167 11.79 9.46 -9.04
C SER A 167 12.72 8.72 -8.08
N THR A 168 12.92 7.42 -8.30
CA THR A 168 13.85 6.61 -7.48
C THR A 168 15.32 6.98 -7.67
N THR A 169 15.63 7.82 -8.65
CA THR A 169 16.96 8.37 -8.93
C THR A 169 16.93 9.90 -9.04
N GLY A 170 15.95 10.55 -8.39
CA GLY A 170 15.84 12.00 -8.28
C GLY A 170 15.68 12.42 -6.82
N GLY A 171 15.82 13.72 -6.54
CA GLY A 171 15.81 14.22 -5.17
C GLY A 171 16.91 13.56 -4.32
N GLU A 172 16.53 13.00 -3.17
CA GLU A 172 17.44 12.27 -2.28
C GLU A 172 17.53 10.77 -2.61
N TYR A 173 16.76 10.28 -3.58
CA TYR A 173 16.69 8.85 -3.90
C TYR A 173 17.74 8.45 -4.93
N CYS A 174 18.36 7.28 -4.72
CA CYS A 174 19.33 6.70 -5.64
C CYS A 174 19.26 5.16 -5.61
N TYR A 175 18.15 4.61 -6.08
CA TYR A 175 17.93 3.16 -6.15
C TYR A 175 17.17 2.74 -7.41
N VAL A 176 17.32 1.47 -7.76
CA VAL A 176 16.56 0.76 -8.80
C VAL A 176 16.02 -0.53 -8.20
N CYS A 177 14.89 -1.00 -8.71
CA CYS A 177 14.34 -2.29 -8.29
C CYS A 177 14.83 -3.41 -9.23
N THR A 178 15.37 -4.48 -8.66
CA THR A 178 15.90 -5.65 -9.38
C THR A 178 15.31 -6.94 -8.88
#